data_AF-A0A968JIY3-F1
#
_entry.id   AF-A0A968JIY3-F1
#
_cell.length_a   1.000
_cell.length_b   1.000
_cell.length_c   1.000
_cell.angle_alpha   90.00
_cell.angle_beta   90.00
_cell.angle_gamma   90.00
#
_symmetry.space_group_name_H-M   'P 1'
#
loop_
_entity.id
_entity.type
_entity.pdbx_description
1 polymer ?
#
loop_
_entity_poly.entity_id
_entity_poly.type
_entity_poly.pdbx_seq_one_letter_code
_entity_poly.pdbx_strand_id
1 'polypeptide(L)'
;DPTQRRTLALLAGYVLLFTLAMSLFPKQFNRYLVPVFPALDVLAAVGLWGTASATRNTQNVVFAHTARLVPIAAGLLAIANAFWWHPYHIVAFNQVLGGAQAGARTFLIGWGEGLGEVADWLNAQPDITGVTVASPMVNTLQPYLRYGALAVAPYGDDLPATTGYVVVYVRDVQRQSLSPALREYAQHRTPLYTVRLHGEPHAWVYQVPPPMQQRQNAAFGAADPIKLAGYTVGDALLRSSGLLSVTLQWQATAPQVTDYTLFLHLLDSSGAYVTQIDVPPAGPHTPSSIWQPQRFYTWMHPLPVPADLPAGEYWLALGLYDAATFARLPVDVAPPPDAPDAGGNALLLPVRIP
;
A
#
# COMPACT_ATOMS: atom_id res chain seq x y z
N ASP A 1 30.13 -34.70 35.67
CA ASP A 1 30.81 -35.67 34.80
C ASP A 1 31.65 -34.93 33.75
N PRO A 2 32.96 -35.19 33.65
CA PRO A 2 33.84 -34.61 32.63
C PRO A 2 33.36 -34.87 31.19
N THR A 3 32.76 -36.02 30.93
CA THR A 3 32.25 -36.40 29.60
C THR A 3 31.08 -35.49 29.20
N GLN A 4 30.11 -35.28 30.10
CA GLN A 4 29.02 -34.32 29.89
C GLN A 4 29.53 -32.90 29.61
N ARG A 5 30.51 -32.40 30.39
CA ARG A 5 31.07 -31.05 30.18
C ARG A 5 31.71 -30.91 28.81
N ARG A 6 32.43 -31.93 28.35
CA ARG A 6 33.02 -31.97 27.01
C ARG A 6 31.94 -31.93 25.93
N THR A 7 30.87 -32.70 26.05
CA THR A 7 29.75 -32.70 25.09
C THR A 7 29.08 -31.33 25.00
N LEU A 8 28.80 -30.67 26.14
CA LEU A 8 28.21 -29.33 26.16
C LEU A 8 29.15 -28.30 25.52
N ALA A 9 30.46 -28.38 25.79
CA ALA A 9 31.44 -27.51 25.15
C ALA A 9 31.49 -27.70 23.63
N LEU A 10 31.38 -28.94 23.15
CA LEU A 10 31.30 -29.24 21.71
C LEU A 10 30.02 -28.68 21.08
N LEU A 11 28.86 -28.78 21.75
CA LEU A 11 27.62 -28.17 21.26
C LEU A 11 27.74 -26.64 21.19
N ALA A 12 28.29 -26.01 22.23
CA ALA A 12 28.51 -24.56 22.23
C ALA A 12 29.51 -24.14 21.13
N GLY A 13 30.59 -24.90 20.95
CA GLY A 13 31.55 -24.71 19.87
C GLY A 13 30.90 -24.85 18.49
N TYR A 14 30.04 -25.85 18.29
CA TYR A 14 29.25 -26.02 17.06
C TYR A 14 28.38 -24.79 16.78
N VAL A 15 27.61 -24.32 17.76
CA VAL A 15 26.74 -23.14 17.60
C VAL A 15 27.56 -21.91 17.18
N LEU A 16 28.67 -21.64 17.86
CA LEU A 16 29.52 -20.49 17.58
C LEU A 16 30.17 -20.58 16.19
N LEU A 17 30.81 -21.72 15.89
CA LEU A 17 31.49 -21.92 14.61
C LEU A 17 30.53 -21.92 13.43
N PHE A 18 29.37 -22.58 13.57
CA PHE A 18 28.37 -22.63 12.51
C PHE A 18 27.75 -21.25 12.27
N THR A 19 27.42 -20.51 13.33
CA THR A 19 26.89 -19.14 13.20
C THR A 19 27.93 -18.22 12.55
N LEU A 20 29.19 -18.30 12.96
CA LEU A 20 30.28 -17.55 12.34
C LEU A 20 30.45 -17.91 10.87
N ALA A 21 30.47 -19.20 10.53
CA ALA A 21 30.58 -19.66 9.15
C ALA A 21 29.42 -19.15 8.29
N MET A 22 28.17 -19.21 8.77
CA MET A 22 27.01 -18.68 8.06
C MET A 22 27.03 -17.15 7.94
N SER A 23 27.68 -16.45 8.86
CA SER A 23 27.83 -14.99 8.85
C SER A 23 28.87 -14.49 7.84
N LEU A 24 29.71 -15.37 7.28
CA LEU A 24 30.72 -15.00 6.28
C LEU A 24 30.17 -15.04 4.84
N PHE A 25 29.01 -15.67 4.61
CA PHE A 25 28.44 -15.76 3.27
C PHE A 25 27.64 -14.49 2.90
N PRO A 26 27.72 -14.01 1.65
CA PRO A 26 27.04 -12.78 1.23
C PRO A 26 25.52 -12.92 1.05
N LYS A 27 24.99 -14.15 0.90
CA LYS A 27 23.54 -14.42 0.88
C LYS A 27 23.10 -15.03 2.21
N GLN A 28 22.68 -14.19 3.14
CA GLN A 28 22.24 -14.62 4.47
C GLN A 28 20.72 -14.58 4.57
N PHE A 29 20.11 -15.75 4.76
CA PHE A 29 18.73 -15.84 5.20
C PHE A 29 18.70 -16.27 6.65
N ASN A 30 17.80 -15.68 7.44
CA ASN A 30 17.58 -16.04 8.85
C ASN A 30 17.42 -17.56 9.06
N ARG A 31 16.77 -18.27 8.13
CA ARG A 31 16.59 -19.73 8.18
C ARG A 31 17.88 -20.55 8.15
N TYR A 32 19.01 -19.99 7.70
CA TYR A 32 20.26 -20.74 7.64
C TYR A 32 20.84 -21.03 9.02
N LEU A 33 20.38 -20.34 10.06
CA LEU A 33 20.72 -20.65 11.45
C LEU A 33 19.85 -21.76 12.05
N VAL A 34 18.80 -22.24 11.37
CA VAL A 34 17.92 -23.32 11.89
C VAL A 34 18.70 -24.55 12.41
N PRO A 35 19.79 -25.01 11.76
CA PRO A 35 20.55 -26.17 12.26
C PRO A 35 21.18 -26.01 13.65
N VAL A 36 21.42 -24.78 14.13
CA VAL A 36 22.02 -24.57 15.47
C VAL A 36 21.01 -24.63 16.61
N PHE A 37 19.71 -24.49 16.32
CA PHE A 37 18.67 -24.40 17.35
C PHE A 37 18.56 -25.66 18.22
N PRO A 38 18.61 -26.90 17.70
CA PRO A 38 18.60 -28.09 18.56
C PRO A 38 19.75 -28.12 19.56
N ALA A 39 20.95 -27.67 19.18
CA ALA A 39 22.09 -27.58 20.08
C ALA A 39 21.90 -26.48 21.14
N LEU A 40 21.35 -25.32 20.73
CA LEU A 40 20.98 -24.24 21.64
C LEU A 40 19.91 -24.66 22.65
N ASP A 41 18.90 -25.42 22.22
CA ASP A 41 17.82 -25.91 23.08
C ASP A 41 18.35 -26.86 24.16
N VAL A 42 19.27 -27.76 23.80
CA VAL A 42 19.94 -28.65 24.76
C VAL A 42 20.77 -27.84 25.76
N LEU A 43 21.56 -26.86 25.29
CA LEU A 43 22.36 -26.01 26.16
C LEU A 43 21.48 -25.18 27.11
N ALA A 44 20.39 -24.62 26.60
CA ALA A 44 19.41 -23.86 27.39
C ALA A 44 18.73 -24.74 28.45
N ALA A 45 18.28 -25.94 28.07
CA ALA A 45 17.66 -26.89 29.00
C ALA A 45 18.60 -27.28 30.15
N VAL A 46 19.87 -27.57 29.83
CA VAL A 46 20.89 -27.90 30.84
C VAL A 46 21.18 -26.70 31.75
N GLY A 47 21.24 -25.49 31.21
CA GLY A 47 21.41 -24.26 31.98
C GLY A 47 20.26 -24.03 32.96
N LEU A 48 19.02 -24.10 32.48
CA LEU A 48 17.82 -23.95 33.29
C LEU A 48 17.74 -25.03 34.39
N TRP A 49 18.02 -26.29 34.06
CA TRP A 49 18.11 -27.37 35.04
C TRP A 49 19.22 -27.13 36.06
N GLY A 50 20.39 -26.65 35.63
CA GLY A 50 21.50 -26.28 36.48
C GLY A 50 21.09 -25.21 37.52
N THR A 51 20.39 -24.17 37.08
CA THR A 51 19.90 -23.11 37.98
C THR A 51 18.90 -23.65 39.01
N ALA A 52 17.95 -24.48 38.60
CA ALA A 52 16.98 -25.10 39.51
C ALA A 52 17.65 -26.04 40.52
N SER A 53 18.63 -26.83 40.07
CA SER A 53 19.30 -27.85 40.89
C SER A 53 20.38 -27.30 41.82
N ALA A 54 20.91 -26.09 41.56
CA ALA A 54 21.84 -25.38 42.46
C ALA A 54 21.24 -25.11 43.86
N THR A 55 19.92 -25.25 44.01
CA THR A 55 19.19 -25.04 45.25
C THR A 55 19.11 -26.26 46.16
N ARG A 56 19.60 -27.43 45.73
CA ARG A 56 19.41 -28.70 46.49
C ARG A 56 20.16 -28.76 47.82
N ASN A 57 21.28 -28.05 47.98
CA ASN A 57 22.13 -28.08 49.18
C ASN A 57 22.33 -26.70 49.83
N THR A 58 21.54 -25.69 49.47
CA THR A 58 21.70 -24.35 50.03
C THR A 58 20.85 -24.16 51.30
N GLN A 59 21.44 -23.53 52.32
CA GLN A 59 20.70 -23.13 53.53
C GLN A 59 19.96 -21.79 53.35
N ASN A 60 20.22 -21.07 52.25
CA ASN A 60 19.59 -19.78 51.97
C ASN A 60 18.23 -19.99 51.27
N VAL A 61 17.14 -19.88 52.03
CA VAL A 61 15.77 -20.12 51.56
C VAL A 61 15.36 -19.14 50.45
N VAL A 62 15.74 -17.86 50.56
CA VAL A 62 15.42 -16.84 49.55
C VAL A 62 16.08 -17.17 48.22
N PHE A 63 17.37 -17.52 48.25
CA PHE A 63 18.10 -17.96 47.06
C PHE A 63 17.51 -19.25 46.46
N ALA A 64 17.10 -20.20 47.31
CA ALA A 64 16.46 -21.43 46.85
C ALA A 64 15.13 -21.19 46.15
N HIS A 65 14.31 -20.25 46.64
CA HIS A 65 13.05 -19.88 46.00
C HIS A 65 13.28 -19.13 44.68
N THR A 66 14.15 -18.12 44.66
CA THR A 66 14.41 -17.34 43.44
C THR A 66 14.98 -18.21 42.33
N ALA A 67 15.97 -19.06 42.60
CA ALA A 67 16.56 -19.95 41.58
C ALA A 67 15.59 -21.02 41.05
N ARG A 68 14.56 -21.42 41.80
CA ARG A 68 13.48 -22.30 41.30
C ARG A 68 12.44 -21.56 40.45
N LEU A 69 12.24 -20.27 40.70
CA LEU A 69 11.33 -19.43 39.92
C LEU A 69 11.92 -19.02 38.56
N VAL A 70 13.24 -18.90 38.45
CA VAL A 70 13.93 -18.53 37.19
C VAL A 70 13.48 -19.37 35.98
N PRO A 71 13.53 -20.72 35.99
CA PRO A 71 13.12 -21.51 34.82
C PRO A 71 11.62 -21.39 34.52
N ILE A 72 10.78 -21.23 35.55
CA ILE A 72 9.33 -21.03 35.37
C ILE A 72 9.09 -19.68 34.69
N ALA A 73 9.70 -18.61 35.19
CA ALA A 73 9.60 -17.28 34.61
C ALA A 73 10.15 -17.24 33.17
N ALA A 74 11.28 -17.90 32.92
CA ALA A 74 11.85 -18.01 31.58
C ALA A 74 10.92 -18.76 30.61
N GLY A 75 10.30 -19.86 31.07
CA GLY A 75 9.32 -20.60 30.28
C GLY A 75 8.06 -19.79 29.98
N LEU A 76 7.51 -19.10 30.97
CA LEU A 76 6.35 -18.23 30.79
C LEU A 76 6.65 -17.07 29.84
N LEU A 77 7.84 -16.46 29.95
CA LEU A 77 8.29 -15.41 29.03
C LEU A 77 8.46 -15.94 27.60
N ALA A 78 9.00 -17.15 27.43
CA ALA A 78 9.15 -17.77 26.12
C ALA A 78 7.78 -18.07 25.47
N ILE A 79 6.81 -18.56 26.25
CA ILE A 79 5.42 -18.78 25.79
C ILE A 79 4.76 -17.45 25.43
N ALA A 80 4.86 -16.44 26.30
CA ALA A 80 4.32 -15.11 26.04
C ALA A 80 4.93 -14.50 24.77
N ASN A 81 6.24 -14.66 24.56
CA ASN A 81 6.92 -14.23 23.35
C ASN A 81 6.42 -15.01 22.12
N ALA A 82 6.32 -16.34 22.18
CA ALA A 82 5.80 -17.14 21.08
C ALA A 82 4.38 -16.74 20.68
N PHE A 83 3.53 -16.47 21.67
CA PHE A 83 2.16 -15.97 21.46
C PHE A 83 2.15 -14.57 20.85
N TRP A 84 2.99 -13.66 21.37
CA TRP A 84 3.11 -12.29 20.85
C TRP A 84 3.48 -12.26 19.36
N TRP A 85 4.37 -13.16 18.92
CA TRP A 85 4.83 -13.24 17.53
C TRP A 85 3.97 -14.17 16.64
N HIS A 86 2.85 -14.68 17.15
CA HIS A 86 1.92 -15.46 16.33
C HIS A 86 1.13 -14.54 15.37
N PRO A 87 0.94 -14.90 14.08
CA PRO A 87 1.41 -16.11 13.40
C PRO A 87 2.79 -15.98 12.73
N TYR A 88 3.44 -14.82 12.83
CA TYR A 88 4.67 -14.50 12.10
C TYR A 88 5.96 -14.77 12.91
N HIS A 89 6.16 -16.02 13.33
CA HIS A 89 7.30 -16.38 14.18
C HIS A 89 8.67 -16.17 13.51
N ILE A 90 8.74 -16.24 12.18
CA ILE A 90 10.00 -16.09 11.42
C ILE A 90 10.50 -14.64 11.35
N VAL A 91 9.64 -13.66 11.63
CA VAL A 91 10.03 -12.24 11.73
C VAL A 91 10.36 -11.82 13.16
N ALA A 92 10.32 -12.76 14.11
CA ALA A 92 10.71 -12.52 15.49
C ALA A 92 12.24 -12.43 15.59
N PHE A 93 12.75 -11.25 15.93
CA PHE A 93 14.16 -11.01 16.23
C PHE A 93 14.34 -10.63 17.71
N ASN A 94 15.56 -10.74 18.22
CA ASN A 94 15.85 -10.46 19.63
C ASN A 94 15.58 -8.98 19.96
N GLN A 95 14.68 -8.72 20.90
CA GLN A 95 14.25 -7.37 21.26
C GLN A 95 15.36 -6.53 21.91
N VAL A 96 16.27 -7.16 22.65
CA VAL A 96 17.42 -6.46 23.27
C VAL A 96 18.41 -5.97 22.21
N LEU A 97 18.45 -6.63 21.05
CA LEU A 97 19.31 -6.28 19.92
C LEU A 97 18.61 -5.38 18.89
N GLY A 98 17.50 -4.73 19.26
CA GLY A 98 16.74 -3.83 18.39
C GLY A 98 15.59 -4.48 17.62
N GLY A 99 15.26 -5.73 17.92
CA GLY A 99 14.03 -6.39 17.48
C GLY A 99 13.89 -6.52 15.96
N ALA A 100 12.64 -6.51 15.48
CA ALA A 100 12.33 -6.75 14.07
C ALA A 100 12.96 -5.73 13.12
N GLN A 101 13.06 -4.46 13.54
CA GLN A 101 13.68 -3.40 12.72
C GLN A 101 15.17 -3.65 12.52
N ALA A 102 15.90 -4.03 13.59
CA ALA A 102 17.31 -4.40 13.47
C ALA A 102 17.48 -5.65 12.59
N GLY A 103 16.63 -6.66 12.81
CA GLY A 103 16.59 -7.86 11.97
C GLY A 103 16.38 -7.57 10.49
N ALA A 104 15.43 -6.71 10.15
CA ALA A 104 15.13 -6.27 8.79
C ALA A 104 16.25 -5.45 8.13
N ARG A 105 17.17 -4.86 8.92
CA ARG A 105 18.33 -4.15 8.37
C ARG A 105 19.53 -5.06 8.16
N THR A 106 19.61 -6.15 8.92
CA THR A 106 20.76 -7.07 8.89
C THR A 106 20.51 -8.28 8.00
N PHE A 107 19.29 -8.80 7.96
CA PHE A 107 18.95 -10.04 7.24
C PHE A 107 17.96 -9.78 6.11
N LEU A 108 18.05 -10.62 5.07
CA LEU A 108 16.99 -10.71 4.08
C LEU A 108 15.75 -11.34 4.73
N ILE A 109 14.67 -10.56 4.77
CA ILE A 109 13.36 -10.97 5.28
C ILE A 109 12.34 -11.00 4.13
N GLY A 110 11.12 -11.47 4.41
CA GLY A 110 10.05 -11.51 3.43
C GLY A 110 10.00 -12.83 2.64
N TRP A 111 9.37 -13.83 3.23
CA TRP A 111 9.02 -15.12 2.62
C TRP A 111 7.55 -15.25 2.23
N GLY A 112 6.75 -14.21 2.49
CA GLY A 112 5.31 -14.16 2.22
C GLY A 112 4.50 -13.73 3.43
N GLU A 113 5.15 -13.40 4.55
CA GLU A 113 4.53 -12.85 5.74
C GLU A 113 3.77 -11.57 5.37
N GLY A 114 2.56 -11.44 5.88
CA GLY A 114 1.68 -10.31 5.56
C GLY A 114 1.05 -10.32 4.17
N LEU A 115 1.40 -11.24 3.25
CA LEU A 115 0.74 -11.26 1.93
C LEU A 115 -0.73 -11.70 1.97
N GLY A 116 -1.14 -12.45 2.99
CA GLY A 116 -2.56 -12.70 3.27
C GLY A 116 -3.29 -11.40 3.60
N GLU A 117 -2.71 -10.54 4.44
CA GLU A 117 -3.26 -9.23 4.78
C GLU A 117 -3.29 -8.28 3.57
N VAL A 118 -2.25 -8.32 2.72
CA VAL A 118 -2.26 -7.60 1.43
C VAL A 118 -3.46 -8.05 0.59
N ALA A 119 -3.66 -9.37 0.47
CA ALA A 119 -4.74 -9.93 -0.33
C ALA A 119 -6.12 -9.60 0.27
N ASP A 120 -6.29 -9.64 1.58
CA ASP A 120 -7.53 -9.26 2.25
C ASP A 120 -7.89 -7.80 1.95
N TRP A 121 -6.90 -6.90 2.03
CA TRP A 121 -7.09 -5.51 1.67
C TRP A 121 -7.44 -5.34 0.19
N LEU A 122 -6.70 -6.00 -0.72
CA LEU A 122 -6.97 -5.96 -2.16
C LEU A 122 -8.38 -6.50 -2.48
N ASN A 123 -8.76 -7.63 -1.88
CA ASN A 123 -10.05 -8.28 -2.05
C ASN A 123 -11.21 -7.42 -1.54
N ALA A 124 -10.97 -6.49 -0.62
CA ALA A 124 -11.97 -5.54 -0.16
C ALA A 124 -12.18 -4.37 -1.13
N GLN A 125 -11.29 -4.15 -2.11
CA GLN A 125 -11.42 -3.03 -3.04
C GLN A 125 -12.53 -3.30 -4.07
N PRO A 126 -13.38 -2.30 -4.38
CA PRO A 126 -14.48 -2.48 -5.33
C PRO A 126 -13.99 -2.69 -6.77
N ASP A 127 -12.81 -2.17 -7.11
CA ASP A 127 -12.20 -2.15 -8.44
C ASP A 127 -11.11 -3.21 -8.65
N ILE A 128 -10.95 -4.16 -7.72
CA ILE A 128 -9.93 -5.23 -7.84
C ILE A 128 -10.29 -6.28 -8.91
N THR A 129 -11.56 -6.40 -9.28
CA THR A 129 -12.02 -7.36 -10.29
C THR A 129 -11.82 -6.80 -11.70
N GLY A 130 -11.24 -7.62 -12.59
CA GLY A 130 -11.00 -7.21 -13.99
C GLY A 130 -9.68 -6.44 -14.20
N VAL A 131 -8.93 -6.22 -13.12
CA VAL A 131 -7.56 -5.69 -13.16
C VAL A 131 -6.57 -6.74 -12.65
N THR A 132 -5.30 -6.54 -12.99
CA THR A 132 -4.19 -7.35 -12.48
C THR A 132 -3.44 -6.63 -11.36
N VAL A 133 -2.85 -7.42 -10.47
CA VAL A 133 -1.98 -6.99 -9.38
C VAL A 133 -0.53 -7.31 -9.76
N ALA A 134 0.24 -6.30 -10.11
CA ALA A 134 1.65 -6.47 -10.46
C ALA A 134 2.49 -6.68 -9.19
N SER A 135 3.15 -7.83 -9.08
CA SER A 135 4.03 -8.15 -7.95
C SER A 135 5.07 -9.22 -8.30
N PRO A 136 6.30 -9.16 -7.78
CA PRO A 136 7.26 -10.26 -7.90
C PRO A 136 6.84 -11.50 -7.08
N MET A 137 5.89 -11.35 -6.14
CA MET A 137 5.43 -12.41 -5.23
C MET A 137 4.22 -13.18 -5.77
N VAL A 138 4.12 -13.38 -7.09
CA VAL A 138 2.94 -13.99 -7.76
C VAL A 138 2.48 -15.29 -7.09
N ASN A 139 3.39 -16.27 -6.96
CA ASN A 139 3.05 -17.61 -6.45
C ASN A 139 2.61 -17.61 -4.97
N THR A 140 2.99 -16.58 -4.22
CA THR A 140 2.65 -16.45 -2.80
C THR A 140 1.41 -15.60 -2.59
N LEU A 141 1.16 -14.62 -3.48
CA LEU A 141 0.01 -13.73 -3.39
C LEU A 141 -1.25 -14.32 -4.04
N GLN A 142 -1.12 -14.95 -5.22
CA GLN A 142 -2.25 -15.44 -6.02
C GLN A 142 -3.22 -16.36 -5.25
N PRO A 143 -2.78 -17.29 -4.37
CA PRO A 143 -3.71 -18.16 -3.65
C PRO A 143 -4.67 -17.44 -2.69
N TYR A 144 -4.34 -16.22 -2.27
CA TYR A 144 -5.17 -15.43 -1.36
C TYR A 144 -6.10 -14.45 -2.09
N LEU A 145 -5.87 -14.20 -3.38
CA LEU A 145 -6.71 -13.31 -4.17
C LEU A 145 -8.04 -13.97 -4.51
N ARG A 146 -9.13 -13.20 -4.43
CA ARG A 146 -10.47 -13.66 -4.81
C ARG A 146 -10.56 -13.90 -6.32
N TYR A 147 -11.57 -14.67 -6.74
CA TYR A 147 -11.84 -14.92 -8.15
C TYR A 147 -11.97 -13.61 -8.94
N GLY A 148 -11.31 -13.53 -10.11
CA GLY A 148 -11.29 -12.35 -10.97
C GLY A 148 -10.20 -11.32 -10.63
N ALA A 149 -9.40 -11.56 -9.58
CA ALA A 149 -8.17 -10.81 -9.30
C ALA A 149 -6.94 -11.69 -9.59
N LEU A 150 -6.04 -11.20 -10.44
CA LEU A 150 -4.88 -11.96 -10.90
C LEU A 150 -3.58 -11.27 -10.52
N ALA A 151 -2.69 -11.99 -9.84
CA ALA A 151 -1.33 -11.55 -9.62
C ALA A 151 -0.48 -11.86 -10.85
N VAL A 152 0.29 -10.87 -11.31
CA VAL A 152 1.17 -11.00 -12.47
C VAL A 152 2.57 -10.49 -12.12
N ALA A 153 3.59 -11.17 -12.64
CA ALA A 153 4.95 -10.66 -12.52
C ALA A 153 5.11 -9.48 -13.48
N PRO A 154 5.75 -8.36 -13.06
CA PRO A 154 6.11 -7.32 -14.01
C PRO A 154 7.11 -7.89 -15.03
N TYR A 155 6.86 -7.67 -16.32
CA TYR A 155 7.76 -8.09 -17.39
C TYR A 155 8.46 -6.86 -17.98
N GLY A 156 9.79 -6.85 -17.94
CA GLY A 156 10.59 -5.75 -18.49
C GLY A 156 10.40 -4.44 -17.72
N ASP A 157 10.33 -3.35 -18.47
CA ASP A 157 10.35 -1.99 -17.92
C ASP A 157 8.96 -1.42 -17.64
N ASP A 158 7.90 -2.03 -18.19
CA ASP A 158 6.53 -1.53 -18.16
C ASP A 158 5.57 -2.43 -17.37
N LEU A 159 4.45 -1.83 -16.91
CA LEU A 159 3.33 -2.57 -16.33
C LEU A 159 2.35 -2.99 -17.44
N PRO A 160 1.73 -4.19 -17.35
CA PRO A 160 0.61 -4.54 -18.22
C PRO A 160 -0.48 -3.47 -18.20
N ALA A 161 -1.10 -3.17 -19.35
CA ALA A 161 -2.15 -2.14 -19.45
C ALA A 161 -3.37 -2.42 -18.55
N THR A 162 -3.58 -3.68 -18.17
CA THR A 162 -4.65 -4.12 -17.25
C THR A 162 -4.25 -4.04 -15.78
N THR A 163 -3.07 -3.50 -15.44
CA THR A 163 -2.62 -3.38 -14.05
C THR A 163 -3.44 -2.30 -13.33
N GLY A 164 -4.14 -2.69 -12.27
CA GLY A 164 -4.85 -1.75 -11.40
C GLY A 164 -4.15 -1.54 -10.07
N TYR A 165 -3.29 -2.48 -9.66
CA TYR A 165 -2.56 -2.41 -8.40
C TYR A 165 -1.13 -2.90 -8.56
N VAL A 166 -0.25 -2.32 -7.76
CA VAL A 166 1.15 -2.72 -7.62
C VAL A 166 1.40 -3.11 -6.17
N VAL A 167 1.99 -4.29 -5.95
CA VAL A 167 2.45 -4.73 -4.63
C VAL A 167 3.97 -4.85 -4.64
N VAL A 168 4.62 -3.94 -3.93
CA VAL A 168 6.05 -3.97 -3.66
C VAL A 168 6.29 -4.71 -2.35
N TYR A 169 7.26 -5.62 -2.33
CA TYR A 169 7.53 -6.46 -1.18
C TYR A 169 8.94 -6.25 -0.63
N VAL A 170 9.09 -6.31 0.71
CA VAL A 170 10.33 -5.96 1.43
C VAL A 170 11.56 -6.69 0.90
N ARG A 171 11.41 -7.98 0.55
CA ARG A 171 12.50 -8.79 0.02
C ARG A 171 13.12 -8.20 -1.25
N ASP A 172 12.27 -7.73 -2.17
CA ASP A 172 12.71 -7.25 -3.48
C ASP A 172 13.30 -5.84 -3.39
N VAL A 173 12.85 -5.05 -2.40
CA VAL A 173 13.49 -3.78 -1.99
C VAL A 173 14.88 -4.04 -1.43
N GLN A 174 15.02 -4.94 -0.44
CA GLN A 174 16.31 -5.27 0.19
C GLN A 174 17.33 -5.82 -0.81
N ARG A 175 16.88 -6.64 -1.77
CA ARG A 175 17.72 -7.20 -2.84
C ARG A 175 18.05 -6.20 -3.95
N GLN A 176 17.45 -5.01 -3.92
CA GLN A 176 17.54 -4.04 -5.02
C GLN A 176 17.16 -4.64 -6.38
N SER A 177 16.21 -5.59 -6.38
CA SER A 177 15.82 -6.38 -7.55
C SER A 177 14.49 -5.95 -8.16
N LEU A 178 14.00 -4.76 -7.81
CA LEU A 178 12.79 -4.20 -8.41
C LEU A 178 13.02 -3.84 -9.88
N SER A 179 12.06 -4.22 -10.74
CA SER A 179 11.97 -3.72 -12.11
C SER A 179 11.82 -2.19 -12.12
N PRO A 180 12.19 -1.51 -13.23
CA PRO A 180 12.04 -0.06 -13.33
C PRO A 180 10.62 0.43 -13.02
N ALA A 181 9.59 -0.22 -13.59
CA ALA A 181 8.19 0.03 -13.27
C ALA A 181 7.90 0.01 -11.75
N LEU A 182 8.25 -1.07 -11.05
CA LEU A 182 7.97 -1.17 -9.61
C LEU A 182 8.77 -0.16 -8.78
N ARG A 183 9.97 0.19 -9.25
CA ARG A 183 10.85 1.15 -8.59
C ARG A 183 10.28 2.57 -8.62
N GLU A 184 9.61 2.96 -9.72
CA GLU A 184 8.89 4.24 -9.80
C GLU A 184 7.91 4.36 -8.62
N TYR A 185 7.08 3.34 -8.40
CA TYR A 185 6.10 3.31 -7.31
C TYR A 185 6.76 3.30 -5.94
N ALA A 186 7.75 2.44 -5.73
CA ALA A 186 8.43 2.30 -4.44
C ALA A 186 9.15 3.58 -3.98
N GLN A 187 9.61 4.43 -4.91
CA GLN A 187 10.43 5.60 -4.61
C GLN A 187 9.68 6.93 -4.70
N HIS A 188 8.67 7.04 -5.57
CA HIS A 188 8.05 8.32 -5.91
C HIS A 188 6.55 8.39 -5.61
N ARG A 189 5.93 7.28 -5.18
CA ARG A 189 4.50 7.24 -4.87
C ARG A 189 4.28 6.97 -3.40
N THR A 190 3.14 7.44 -2.91
CA THR A 190 2.67 7.12 -1.56
C THR A 190 1.81 5.85 -1.64
N PRO A 191 2.08 4.83 -0.82
CA PRO A 191 1.25 3.62 -0.80
C PRO A 191 -0.15 3.92 -0.26
N LEU A 192 -1.17 3.28 -0.83
CA LEU A 192 -2.52 3.29 -0.27
C LEU A 192 -2.63 2.41 0.97
N TYR A 193 -1.83 1.34 1.01
CA TYR A 193 -1.81 0.41 2.14
C TYR A 193 -0.40 -0.09 2.39
N THR A 194 -0.03 -0.21 3.66
CA THR A 194 1.25 -0.76 4.08
C THR A 194 1.02 -1.81 5.15
N VAL A 195 1.40 -3.05 4.85
CA VAL A 195 1.39 -4.12 5.84
C VAL A 195 2.60 -3.94 6.75
N ARG A 196 2.36 -3.86 8.06
CA ARG A 196 3.40 -3.69 9.09
C ARG A 196 3.33 -4.83 10.09
N LEU A 197 4.35 -5.68 10.10
CA LEU A 197 4.46 -6.75 11.09
C LEU A 197 5.25 -6.22 12.28
N HIS A 198 4.59 -6.05 13.42
CA HIS A 198 5.16 -5.44 14.63
C HIS A 198 5.85 -4.09 14.36
N GLY A 199 5.22 -3.26 13.52
CA GLY A 199 5.70 -1.92 13.17
C GLY A 199 6.67 -1.88 11.99
N GLU A 200 7.21 -3.02 11.55
CA GLU A 200 8.13 -3.11 10.43
C GLU A 200 7.38 -3.29 9.09
N PRO A 201 7.53 -2.37 8.12
CA PRO A 201 6.93 -2.52 6.79
C PRO A 201 7.38 -3.80 6.07
N HIS A 202 6.43 -4.58 5.58
CA HIS A 202 6.70 -5.81 4.83
C HIS A 202 6.21 -5.75 3.39
N ALA A 203 5.09 -5.06 3.15
CA ALA A 203 4.52 -4.90 1.82
C ALA A 203 3.87 -3.53 1.68
N TRP A 204 3.93 -2.98 0.46
CA TRP A 204 3.33 -1.71 0.11
C TRP A 204 2.43 -1.90 -1.11
N VAL A 205 1.20 -1.43 -1.01
CA VAL A 205 0.20 -1.52 -2.07
C VAL A 205 -0.06 -0.13 -2.64
N TYR A 206 0.02 -0.04 -3.96
CA TYR A 206 -0.22 1.18 -4.72
C TYR A 206 -1.33 0.93 -5.73
N GLN A 207 -2.14 1.94 -6.01
CA GLN A 207 -3.07 1.92 -7.14
C GLN A 207 -2.35 2.39 -8.40
N VAL A 208 -2.66 1.74 -9.51
CA VAL A 208 -2.31 2.17 -10.86
C VAL A 208 -3.59 2.73 -11.47
N PRO A 209 -3.77 4.06 -11.46
CA PRO A 209 -4.97 4.65 -12.04
C PRO A 209 -4.99 4.45 -13.57
N PRO A 210 -6.17 4.33 -14.19
CA PRO A 210 -6.28 4.28 -15.65
C PRO A 210 -5.60 5.50 -16.30
N PRO A 211 -4.94 5.33 -17.46
CA PRO A 211 -4.33 6.45 -18.16
C PRO A 211 -5.40 7.42 -18.67
N MET A 212 -5.18 8.71 -18.47
CA MET A 212 -6.03 9.78 -19.00
C MET A 212 -5.40 10.40 -20.25
N GLN A 213 -6.23 10.83 -21.20
CA GLN A 213 -5.77 11.45 -22.45
C GLN A 213 -5.02 12.76 -22.19
N GLN A 214 -5.53 13.56 -21.26
CA GLN A 214 -4.91 14.81 -20.83
C GLN A 214 -4.58 14.71 -19.35
N ARG A 215 -3.33 15.03 -18.99
CA ARG A 215 -2.96 15.27 -17.60
C ARG A 215 -3.36 16.69 -17.24
N GLN A 216 -4.00 16.83 -16.09
CA GLN A 216 -4.35 18.12 -15.52
C GLN A 216 -3.88 18.09 -14.07
N ASN A 217 -3.26 19.15 -13.57
CA ASN A 217 -2.91 19.23 -12.15
C ASN A 217 -3.52 20.50 -11.59
N ALA A 218 -4.83 20.43 -11.31
CA ALA A 218 -5.60 21.51 -10.73
C ALA A 218 -6.09 21.08 -9.35
N ALA A 219 -5.89 21.92 -8.34
CA ALA A 219 -6.35 21.70 -6.98
C ALA A 219 -7.55 22.60 -6.66
N PHE A 220 -8.57 22.00 -6.07
CA PHE A 220 -9.77 22.67 -5.58
C PHE A 220 -9.75 22.68 -4.05
N GLY A 221 -9.79 23.87 -3.44
CA GLY A 221 -9.66 24.08 -2.00
C GLY A 221 -8.22 24.41 -1.58
N ALA A 222 -8.07 25.18 -0.49
CA ALA A 222 -6.77 25.66 -0.02
C ALA A 222 -6.12 24.73 1.03
N ALA A 223 -6.89 24.28 2.02
CA ALA A 223 -6.37 23.49 3.14
C ALA A 223 -6.27 21.99 2.82
N ASP A 224 -7.39 21.41 2.35
CA ASP A 224 -7.51 19.97 2.07
C ASP A 224 -7.87 19.73 0.60
N PRO A 225 -6.95 20.02 -0.34
CA PRO A 225 -7.30 20.09 -1.75
C PRO A 225 -7.74 18.75 -2.33
N ILE A 226 -8.79 18.82 -3.16
CA ILE A 226 -9.18 17.79 -4.11
C ILE A 226 -8.53 18.13 -5.44
N LYS A 227 -7.69 17.23 -5.95
CA LYS A 227 -6.96 17.44 -7.21
C LYS A 227 -7.67 16.75 -8.36
N LEU A 228 -7.87 17.47 -9.46
CA LEU A 228 -8.09 16.86 -10.76
C LEU A 228 -6.71 16.49 -11.32
N ALA A 229 -6.48 15.20 -11.53
CA ALA A 229 -5.21 14.63 -12.01
C ALA A 229 -5.18 14.42 -13.54
N GLY A 230 -6.35 14.33 -14.16
CA GLY A 230 -6.47 14.17 -15.60
C GLY A 230 -7.90 14.00 -16.06
N TYR A 231 -8.08 14.06 -17.37
CA TYR A 231 -9.37 13.91 -18.02
C TYR A 231 -9.26 13.32 -19.43
N THR A 232 -10.36 12.75 -19.91
CA THR A 232 -10.54 12.28 -21.29
C THR A 232 -11.93 12.72 -21.76
N VAL A 233 -12.03 13.31 -22.95
CA VAL A 233 -13.31 13.74 -23.53
C VAL A 233 -13.54 13.12 -24.89
N GLY A 234 -14.73 12.55 -25.10
CA GLY A 234 -15.24 12.27 -26.45
C GLY A 234 -14.65 11.03 -27.13
N ASP A 235 -14.51 9.91 -26.43
CA ASP A 235 -14.43 8.61 -27.10
C ASP A 235 -15.66 8.46 -28.01
N ALA A 236 -15.44 8.41 -29.32
CA ALA A 236 -16.42 8.73 -30.38
C ALA A 236 -17.75 7.94 -30.35
N LEU A 237 -17.86 6.91 -29.50
CA LEU A 237 -18.96 5.97 -29.42
C LEU A 237 -20.26 6.54 -28.82
N LEU A 238 -20.23 7.67 -28.09
CA LEU A 238 -21.43 8.22 -27.42
C LEU A 238 -22.07 9.42 -28.13
N ARG A 239 -21.43 10.08 -29.09
CA ARG A 239 -22.07 11.25 -29.72
C ARG A 239 -23.33 10.91 -30.50
N SER A 240 -23.34 9.75 -31.15
CA SER A 240 -24.53 9.27 -31.88
C SER A 240 -25.73 9.01 -30.96
N SER A 241 -25.52 8.93 -29.64
CA SER A 241 -26.59 8.83 -28.64
C SER A 241 -26.94 10.16 -27.96
N GLY A 242 -26.40 11.29 -28.42
CA GLY A 242 -26.62 12.60 -27.81
C GLY A 242 -25.90 12.79 -26.47
N LEU A 243 -24.80 12.04 -26.24
CA LEU A 243 -24.01 12.11 -25.01
C LEU A 243 -22.54 12.37 -25.33
N LEU A 244 -21.92 13.32 -24.65
CA LEU A 244 -20.49 13.53 -24.62
C LEU A 244 -19.91 12.83 -23.38
N SER A 245 -19.02 11.86 -23.59
CA SER A 245 -18.29 11.20 -22.50
C SER A 245 -17.23 12.14 -21.93
N VAL A 246 -17.30 12.43 -20.64
CA VAL A 246 -16.29 13.21 -19.91
C VAL A 246 -15.78 12.36 -18.74
N THR A 247 -14.62 11.72 -18.90
CA THR A 247 -13.98 10.96 -17.83
C THR A 247 -13.06 11.87 -17.05
N LEU A 248 -13.26 11.95 -15.73
CA LEU A 248 -12.45 12.74 -14.81
C LEU A 248 -11.76 11.83 -13.80
N GLN A 249 -10.49 12.12 -13.53
CA GLN A 249 -9.71 11.42 -12.53
C GLN A 249 -9.32 12.37 -11.41
N TRP A 250 -9.82 12.08 -10.22
CA TRP A 250 -9.65 12.89 -9.03
C TRP A 250 -8.77 12.22 -7.98
N GLN A 251 -8.16 13.01 -7.12
CA GLN A 251 -7.41 12.54 -5.96
C GLN A 251 -7.56 13.51 -4.79
N ALA A 252 -8.04 13.05 -3.64
CA ALA A 252 -8.02 13.85 -2.42
C ALA A 252 -6.65 13.73 -1.74
N THR A 253 -6.11 14.85 -1.25
CA THR A 253 -4.83 14.83 -0.53
C THR A 253 -4.97 14.58 0.98
N ALA A 254 -6.17 14.84 1.52
CA ALA A 254 -6.56 14.66 2.90
C ALA A 254 -8.03 14.19 2.99
N PRO A 255 -8.48 13.63 4.14
CA PRO A 255 -9.88 13.25 4.33
C PRO A 255 -10.82 14.44 4.12
N GLN A 256 -11.93 14.22 3.43
CA GLN A 256 -12.92 15.25 3.18
C GLN A 256 -14.09 15.08 4.17
N VAL A 257 -14.58 16.20 4.72
CA VAL A 257 -15.75 16.19 5.62
C VAL A 257 -17.05 16.59 4.90
N THR A 258 -16.93 17.08 3.66
CA THR A 258 -18.03 17.57 2.84
C THR A 258 -18.16 16.74 1.56
N ASP A 259 -19.40 16.44 1.19
CA ASP A 259 -19.74 15.84 -0.10
C ASP A 259 -19.94 16.94 -1.12
N TYR A 260 -18.92 17.18 -1.94
CA TYR A 260 -18.97 18.20 -2.96
C TYR A 260 -19.77 17.74 -4.18
N THR A 261 -20.47 18.69 -4.78
CA THR A 261 -21.09 18.54 -6.10
C THR A 261 -20.15 19.11 -7.15
N LEU A 262 -19.94 18.34 -8.22
CA LEU A 262 -19.27 18.77 -9.42
C LEU A 262 -20.30 19.41 -10.34
N PHE A 263 -20.03 20.63 -10.78
CA PHE A 263 -20.69 21.18 -11.96
C PHE A 263 -19.83 20.91 -13.20
N LEU A 264 -20.45 20.50 -14.29
CA LEU A 264 -19.82 20.35 -15.61
C LEU A 264 -20.67 21.10 -16.64
N HIS A 265 -20.10 22.13 -17.23
CA HIS A 265 -20.75 22.94 -18.26
C HIS A 265 -19.98 22.85 -19.56
N LEU A 266 -20.69 22.64 -20.67
CA LEU A 266 -20.13 22.83 -22.01
C LEU A 266 -20.54 24.21 -22.49
N LEU A 267 -19.56 25.03 -22.84
CA LEU A 267 -19.75 26.38 -23.35
C LEU A 267 -19.27 26.45 -24.80
N ASP A 268 -19.98 27.21 -25.64
CA ASP A 268 -19.52 27.51 -27.00
C ASP A 268 -18.42 28.58 -27.01
N SER A 269 -17.93 28.93 -28.20
CA SER A 269 -16.87 29.93 -28.37
C SER A 269 -17.28 31.35 -27.97
N SER A 270 -18.58 31.64 -27.83
CA SER A 270 -19.10 32.91 -27.32
C SER A 270 -19.25 32.91 -25.79
N GLY A 271 -19.05 31.76 -25.14
CA GLY A 271 -19.30 31.55 -23.72
C GLY A 271 -20.74 31.21 -23.38
N ALA A 272 -21.60 30.97 -24.38
CA ALA A 272 -22.97 30.56 -24.13
C ALA A 272 -23.04 29.08 -23.71
N TYR A 273 -23.95 28.79 -22.78
CA TYR A 273 -24.17 27.44 -22.29
C TYR A 273 -24.81 26.57 -23.36
N VAL A 274 -24.13 25.48 -23.72
CA VAL A 274 -24.67 24.40 -24.56
C VAL A 274 -25.44 23.41 -23.69
N THR A 275 -24.83 23.00 -22.57
CA THR A 275 -25.39 22.02 -21.64
C THR A 275 -24.69 22.10 -20.29
N GLN A 276 -25.34 21.59 -19.25
CA GLN A 276 -24.80 21.52 -17.90
C GLN A 276 -25.35 20.33 -17.12
N ILE A 277 -24.54 19.82 -16.20
CA ILE A 277 -24.97 18.85 -15.18
C ILE A 277 -24.32 19.17 -13.83
N ASP A 278 -25.02 18.79 -12.77
CA ASP A 278 -24.57 18.82 -11.39
C ASP A 278 -24.64 17.40 -10.81
N VAL A 279 -23.49 16.83 -10.48
CA VAL A 279 -23.36 15.42 -10.10
C VAL A 279 -22.26 15.21 -9.07
N PRO A 280 -22.24 14.10 -8.32
CA PRO A 280 -21.07 13.77 -7.50
C PRO A 280 -19.82 13.54 -8.37
N PRO A 281 -18.63 14.03 -7.97
CA PRO A 281 -17.43 14.08 -8.83
C PRO A 281 -16.91 12.70 -9.29
N ALA A 282 -17.09 11.65 -8.47
CA ALA A 282 -16.65 10.29 -8.75
C ALA A 282 -17.81 9.28 -8.86
N GLY A 283 -19.00 9.76 -9.24
CA GLY A 283 -20.18 8.93 -9.45
C GLY A 283 -21.11 8.84 -8.23
N PRO A 284 -22.34 8.34 -8.44
CA PRO A 284 -23.45 8.48 -7.49
C PRO A 284 -23.27 7.75 -6.15
N HIS A 285 -22.37 6.76 -6.09
CA HIS A 285 -22.10 5.97 -4.89
C HIS A 285 -20.71 6.25 -4.28
N THR A 286 -20.05 7.31 -4.75
CA THR A 286 -18.69 7.66 -4.33
C THR A 286 -18.59 9.12 -3.89
N PRO A 287 -19.36 9.52 -2.86
CA PRO A 287 -19.34 10.89 -2.36
C PRO A 287 -17.95 11.26 -1.79
N SER A 288 -17.57 12.53 -1.84
CA SER A 288 -16.20 12.97 -1.51
C SER A 288 -15.79 12.65 -0.07
N SER A 289 -16.73 12.59 0.88
CA SER A 289 -16.43 12.27 2.28
C SER A 289 -15.90 10.85 2.52
N ILE A 290 -16.18 9.90 1.61
CA ILE A 290 -15.64 8.53 1.72
C ILE A 290 -14.29 8.37 1.01
N TRP A 291 -13.75 9.45 0.45
CA TRP A 291 -12.51 9.37 -0.31
C TRP A 291 -11.32 9.13 0.59
N GLN A 292 -10.53 8.12 0.25
CA GLN A 292 -9.26 7.85 0.91
C GLN A 292 -8.20 8.81 0.37
N PRO A 293 -7.37 9.40 1.25
CA PRO A 293 -6.24 10.21 0.82
C PRO A 293 -5.34 9.44 -0.15
N GLN A 294 -4.82 10.14 -1.16
CA GLN A 294 -3.93 9.62 -2.21
C GLN A 294 -4.56 8.59 -3.17
N ARG A 295 -5.79 8.13 -2.95
CA ARG A 295 -6.49 7.25 -3.89
C ARG A 295 -7.02 8.04 -5.07
N PHE A 296 -6.85 7.48 -6.26
CA PHE A 296 -7.45 8.01 -7.48
C PHE A 296 -8.88 7.48 -7.64
N TYR A 297 -9.78 8.41 -7.93
CA TYR A 297 -11.18 8.17 -8.21
C TYR A 297 -11.45 8.58 -9.66
N THR A 298 -11.70 7.61 -10.53
CA THR A 298 -11.95 7.84 -11.96
C THR A 298 -13.41 7.53 -12.27
N TRP A 299 -14.11 8.47 -12.92
CA TRP A 299 -15.51 8.28 -13.30
C TRP A 299 -15.81 8.92 -14.64
N MET A 300 -16.64 8.25 -15.44
CA MET A 300 -17.16 8.75 -16.71
C MET A 300 -18.49 9.45 -16.49
N HIS A 301 -18.54 10.75 -16.76
CA HIS A 301 -19.74 11.57 -16.73
C HIS A 301 -20.37 11.63 -18.12
N PRO A 302 -21.59 11.09 -18.32
CA PRO A 302 -22.32 11.26 -19.56
C PRO A 302 -22.94 12.67 -19.59
N LEU A 303 -22.40 13.57 -20.39
CA LEU A 303 -22.89 14.93 -20.54
C LEU A 303 -23.87 15.00 -21.73
N PRO A 304 -25.17 15.28 -21.52
CA PRO A 304 -26.13 15.37 -22.62
C PRO A 304 -25.80 16.54 -23.55
N VAL A 305 -25.72 16.28 -24.84
CA VAL A 305 -25.45 17.31 -25.85
C VAL A 305 -26.53 17.28 -26.95
N PRO A 306 -26.82 18.41 -27.60
CA PRO A 306 -27.70 18.43 -28.77
C PRO A 306 -27.22 17.45 -29.85
N ALA A 307 -28.17 16.74 -30.49
CA ALA A 307 -27.85 15.78 -31.54
C ALA A 307 -27.20 16.44 -32.78
N ASP A 308 -27.48 17.72 -32.97
CA ASP A 308 -26.96 18.60 -34.02
C ASP A 308 -25.81 19.49 -33.54
N LEU A 309 -25.17 19.16 -32.40
CA LEU A 309 -24.04 19.92 -31.86
C LEU A 309 -22.96 20.09 -32.94
N PRO A 310 -22.66 21.32 -33.38
CA PRO A 310 -21.67 21.54 -34.43
C PRO A 310 -20.29 21.06 -34.02
N ALA A 311 -19.54 20.49 -34.96
CA ALA A 311 -18.11 20.27 -34.78
C ALA A 311 -17.39 21.61 -34.60
N GLY A 312 -16.43 21.67 -33.69
CA GLY A 312 -15.76 22.92 -33.35
C GLY A 312 -15.02 22.90 -32.02
N GLU A 313 -14.54 24.06 -31.63
CA GLU A 313 -13.90 24.32 -30.34
C GLU A 313 -14.94 24.75 -29.32
N TYR A 314 -14.87 24.12 -28.14
CA TYR A 314 -15.75 24.38 -27.00
C TYR A 314 -14.90 24.49 -25.73
N TRP A 315 -15.53 24.98 -24.67
CA TRP A 315 -14.94 25.01 -23.34
C TRP A 315 -15.71 24.10 -22.39
N LEU A 316 -15.00 23.20 -21.73
CA LEU A 316 -15.53 22.46 -20.59
C LEU A 316 -15.18 23.24 -19.32
N ALA A 317 -16.18 23.88 -18.71
CA ALA A 317 -16.05 24.56 -17.43
C ALA A 317 -16.47 23.62 -16.31
N LEU A 318 -15.62 23.46 -15.30
CA LEU A 318 -15.90 22.55 -14.18
C LEU A 318 -15.40 23.09 -12.85
N GLY A 319 -16.04 22.65 -11.78
CA GLY A 319 -15.59 22.97 -10.42
C GLY A 319 -16.40 22.24 -9.36
N LEU A 320 -15.95 22.37 -8.12
CA LEU A 320 -16.57 21.71 -6.97
C LEU A 320 -17.22 22.75 -6.07
N TYR A 321 -18.41 22.45 -5.56
CA TYR A 321 -19.10 23.27 -4.57
C TYR A 321 -19.79 22.44 -3.52
N ASP A 322 -20.03 23.04 -2.36
CA ASP A 322 -20.85 22.47 -1.31
C ASP A 322 -22.33 22.73 -1.63
N ALA A 323 -23.13 21.69 -1.83
CA ALA A 323 -24.56 21.80 -2.16
C ALA A 323 -25.41 22.42 -1.04
N ALA A 324 -24.94 22.41 0.21
CA ALA A 324 -25.66 23.01 1.33
C ALA A 324 -25.50 24.54 1.37
N THR A 325 -24.33 25.04 0.98
CA THR A 325 -23.97 26.47 1.07
C THR A 325 -23.84 27.16 -0.28
N PHE A 326 -23.81 26.40 -1.38
CA PHE A 326 -23.46 26.82 -2.73
C PHE A 326 -22.05 27.45 -2.86
N ALA A 327 -21.20 27.30 -1.84
CA ALA A 327 -19.85 27.82 -1.86
C ALA A 327 -18.97 26.98 -2.79
N ARG A 328 -18.38 27.62 -3.81
CA ARG A 328 -17.42 26.99 -4.73
C ARG A 328 -16.04 26.91 -4.09
N LEU A 329 -15.37 25.77 -4.22
CA LEU A 329 -13.98 25.61 -3.83
C LEU A 329 -13.06 26.43 -4.76
N PRO A 330 -12.13 27.23 -4.23
CA PRO A 330 -11.17 27.95 -5.07
C PRO A 330 -10.30 26.98 -5.87
N VAL A 331 -10.03 27.31 -7.12
CA VAL A 331 -9.12 26.55 -7.99
C VAL A 331 -7.78 27.28 -8.10
N ASP A 332 -6.66 26.55 -8.06
CA ASP A 332 -5.30 27.10 -8.11
C ASP A 332 -4.79 27.40 -9.54
N VAL A 333 -5.61 27.09 -10.55
CA VAL A 333 -5.31 27.32 -11.96
C VAL A 333 -6.10 28.53 -12.45
N ALA A 334 -5.40 29.54 -12.96
CA ALA A 334 -6.03 30.68 -13.62
C ALA A 334 -6.64 30.26 -14.96
N PRO A 335 -7.79 30.84 -15.35
CA PRO A 335 -8.38 30.59 -16.65
C PRO A 335 -7.45 31.08 -17.78
N PRO A 336 -7.43 30.41 -18.94
CA PRO A 336 -6.70 30.90 -20.11
C PRO A 336 -7.18 32.30 -20.55
N PRO A 337 -6.32 33.13 -21.16
CA PRO A 337 -6.67 34.50 -21.55
C PRO A 337 -7.90 34.62 -22.47
N ASP A 338 -8.09 33.63 -23.34
CA ASP A 338 -9.18 33.60 -24.33
C ASP A 338 -10.40 32.79 -23.85
N ALA A 339 -10.41 32.37 -22.58
CA ALA A 339 -11.49 31.55 -22.05
C ALA A 339 -12.71 32.43 -21.70
N PRO A 340 -13.94 31.93 -21.93
CA PRO A 340 -15.16 32.65 -21.57
C PRO A 340 -15.30 32.78 -20.04
N ASP A 341 -16.11 33.73 -19.60
CA ASP A 341 -16.47 33.82 -18.19
C ASP A 341 -17.39 32.65 -17.78
N ALA A 342 -16.88 31.74 -16.97
CA ALA A 342 -17.63 30.62 -16.39
C ALA A 342 -17.98 30.83 -14.90
N GLY A 343 -17.85 32.06 -14.43
CA GLY A 343 -17.92 32.44 -13.03
C GLY A 343 -16.66 32.08 -12.25
N GLY A 344 -16.53 32.68 -11.06
CA GLY A 344 -15.39 32.43 -10.17
C GLY A 344 -15.23 30.94 -9.83
N ASN A 345 -13.97 30.54 -9.61
CA ASN A 345 -13.59 29.21 -9.14
C ASN A 345 -13.95 28.06 -10.11
N ALA A 346 -14.03 28.33 -11.41
CA ALA A 346 -14.17 27.31 -12.44
C ALA A 346 -12.82 27.05 -13.15
N LEU A 347 -12.51 25.77 -13.36
CA LEU A 347 -11.45 25.35 -14.27
C LEU A 347 -12.02 25.28 -15.69
N LEU A 348 -11.35 25.94 -16.63
CA LEU A 348 -11.73 25.96 -18.05
C LEU A 348 -10.76 25.12 -18.87
N LEU A 349 -11.29 24.08 -19.52
CA LEU A 349 -10.53 23.16 -20.35
C LEU A 349 -10.99 23.29 -21.80
N PRO A 350 -10.09 23.56 -22.76
CA PRO A 350 -10.45 23.56 -24.18
C PRO A 350 -10.75 22.13 -24.63
N VAL A 351 -11.85 21.95 -25.35
CA VAL A 351 -12.28 20.66 -25.89
C VAL A 351 -12.69 20.83 -27.34
N ARG A 352 -12.12 19.98 -28.20
CA ARG A 352 -12.50 19.91 -29.61
C ARG A 352 -13.52 18.81 -29.84
N ILE A 353 -14.63 19.16 -30.47
CA ILE A 353 -15.65 18.24 -30.95
C ILE A 353 -15.35 18.00 -32.45
N PRO A 354 -14.76 16.84 -32.85
CA PRO A 354 -14.52 16.49 -34.25
C PRO A 354 -15.74 16.46 -35.16
#